data_AF-A0A957PKP6-F1
#
_entry.id   AF-A0A957PKP6-F1
#
_cell.length_a   1.000
_cell.length_b   1.000
_cell.length_c   1.000
_cell.angle_alpha   90.00
_cell.angle_beta   90.00
_cell.angle_gamma   90.00
#
_symmetry.space_group_name_H-M   'P 1'
#
loop_
_entity.id
_entity.type
_entity.pdbx_description
1 polymer ?
#
loop_
_entity_poly.entity_id
_entity_poly.type
_entity_poly.pdbx_seq_one_letter_code
_entity_poly.pdbx_strand_id
1 'polypeptide(L)'
;MAEEKRQRGEVGLDRGEMGLDRIQTAKIASTSLPFPMNHFKFNFLGQFEIIVGSARVTHFHSDKVRALLAYLALEPKAHERAVLAALFWPEIAEKHARTNLRSAIYRLRQALDVATSGSAAQLLTVSRQSVQLNAEGAIIDVHRFQMLLDEAAATSPPPLEALAEAVDL
;
A
#
# COMPACT_ATOMS: atom_id res chain seq x y z
N MET A 1 -40.78 70.83 36.92
CA MET A 1 -39.89 69.70 36.56
C MET A 1 -40.40 69.18 35.21
N ALA A 2 -40.13 69.73 34.01
CA ALA A 2 -38.96 70.42 33.43
C ALA A 2 -37.69 69.57 33.58
N GLU A 3 -37.28 68.72 32.64
CA GLU A 3 -36.99 68.85 31.18
C GLU A 3 -35.57 69.40 30.91
N GLU A 4 -34.70 68.46 30.54
CA GLU A 4 -33.79 68.47 29.38
C GLU A 4 -32.98 69.74 29.09
N LYS A 5 -31.64 69.61 29.07
CA LYS A 5 -30.79 69.94 27.90
C LYS A 5 -29.29 69.94 28.22
N ARG A 6 -28.52 69.74 27.12
CA ARG A 6 -27.08 69.93 26.88
C ARG A 6 -26.28 68.61 26.92
N GLN A 7 -26.02 67.89 25.83
CA GLN A 7 -25.70 68.18 24.41
C GLN A 7 -24.22 68.47 24.12
N ARG A 8 -23.77 67.82 23.03
CA ARG A 8 -22.52 67.93 22.22
C ARG A 8 -21.39 66.96 22.61
N GLY A 9 -20.77 66.20 21.70
CA GLY A 9 -20.83 66.10 20.22
C GLY A 9 -20.42 64.67 19.79
N GLU A 10 -20.89 64.14 18.64
CA GLU A 10 -20.22 64.22 17.31
C GLU A 10 -18.81 63.57 17.35
N VAL A 11 -18.36 62.60 16.54
CA VAL A 11 -18.57 62.13 15.16
C VAL A 11 -18.01 60.68 15.15
N GLY A 12 -18.68 59.65 14.62
CA GLY A 12 -18.62 59.22 13.22
C GLY A 12 -17.42 58.30 12.92
N LEU A 13 -17.74 57.07 12.44
CA LEU A 13 -16.97 56.18 11.56
C LEU A 13 -15.56 55.74 12.05
N ASP A 14 -15.33 54.44 12.20
CA ASP A 14 -14.82 53.61 11.09
C ASP A 14 -14.69 52.14 11.54
N ARG A 15 -14.78 51.26 10.56
CA ARG A 15 -14.40 49.86 10.63
C ARG A 15 -12.90 49.75 10.90
N GLY A 16 -12.52 48.70 11.60
CA GLY A 16 -11.18 48.14 11.53
C GLY A 16 -10.42 48.21 12.85
N GLU A 17 -9.44 47.32 12.94
CA GLU A 17 -8.45 47.22 14.02
C GLU A 17 -8.84 46.38 15.24
N MET A 18 -9.06 45.07 15.00
CA MET A 18 -8.38 44.09 15.83
C MET A 18 -6.96 43.94 15.29
N GLY A 19 -6.05 44.63 15.96
CA GLY A 19 -4.61 44.41 15.90
C GLY A 19 -4.23 42.97 16.24
N LEU A 20 -3.01 42.50 16.05
CA LEU A 20 -1.76 43.12 15.62
C LEU A 20 -0.93 41.98 15.01
N ASP A 21 -0.47 42.25 13.81
CA ASP A 21 0.79 41.84 13.18
C ASP A 21 1.80 41.10 14.08
N ARG A 22 2.24 39.91 13.64
CA ARG A 22 3.66 39.45 13.57
C ARG A 22 3.82 37.93 13.49
N ILE A 23 4.44 37.48 12.38
CA ILE A 23 5.40 36.36 12.28
C ILE A 23 4.87 34.93 12.60
N GLN A 24 4.75 34.06 11.59
CA GLN A 24 5.77 33.03 11.26
C GLN A 24 5.20 31.92 10.35
N THR A 25 5.95 31.63 9.29
CA THR A 25 5.99 30.36 8.57
C THR A 25 6.00 29.17 9.54
N ALA A 26 4.94 28.37 9.58
CA ALA A 26 4.90 27.13 10.34
C ALA A 26 4.20 26.01 9.56
N LYS A 27 5.03 25.27 8.81
CA LYS A 27 5.14 23.80 8.91
C LYS A 27 3.78 23.08 9.02
N ILE A 28 3.21 22.72 7.87
CA ILE A 28 2.13 21.73 7.78
C ILE A 28 2.54 20.51 8.60
N ALA A 29 1.85 20.38 9.73
CA ALA A 29 2.08 19.35 10.72
C ALA A 29 1.72 17.99 10.11
N SER A 30 2.67 17.07 10.29
CA SER A 30 2.50 15.63 10.34
C SER A 30 1.08 15.22 10.71
N THR A 31 0.29 14.81 9.71
CA THR A 31 -0.88 13.98 9.98
C THR A 31 -0.37 12.59 10.28
N SER A 32 -0.22 12.31 11.57
CA SER A 32 -0.06 10.97 12.12
C SER A 32 -1.26 10.11 11.69
N LEU A 33 -1.08 9.30 10.66
CA LEU A 33 -2.03 8.23 10.34
C LEU A 33 -1.86 7.10 11.38
N PRO A 34 -2.93 6.65 12.06
CA PRO A 34 -2.87 5.55 13.00
C PRO A 34 -3.01 4.23 12.25
N PHE A 35 -1.97 3.86 11.49
CA PHE A 35 -1.74 2.48 11.07
C PHE A 35 -0.35 2.12 11.57
N PRO A 36 -0.12 0.93 12.17
CA PRO A 36 1.24 0.46 12.36
C PRO A 36 1.88 0.42 10.97
N MET A 37 2.80 1.35 10.71
CA MET A 37 3.49 1.51 9.43
C MET A 37 4.48 0.36 9.22
N ASN A 38 3.98 -0.86 9.14
CA ASN A 38 4.71 -1.92 8.49
C ASN A 38 4.53 -1.67 6.99
N HIS A 39 5.40 -0.82 6.42
CA HIS A 39 5.48 -0.70 4.97
C HIS A 39 5.91 -2.05 4.40
N PHE A 40 4.98 -2.72 3.72
CA PHE A 40 5.25 -3.95 3.00
C PHE A 40 5.77 -3.58 1.62
N LYS A 41 6.96 -4.05 1.25
CA LYS A 41 7.43 -4.00 -0.13
C LYS A 41 7.52 -5.42 -0.68
N PHE A 42 6.92 -5.64 -1.84
CA PHE A 42 7.07 -6.84 -2.63
C PHE A 42 7.85 -6.49 -3.89
N ASN A 43 9.04 -7.09 -4.04
CA ASN A 43 9.81 -6.98 -5.26
C ASN A 43 9.66 -8.30 -6.04
N PHE A 44 9.13 -8.21 -7.25
CA PHE A 44 8.99 -9.32 -8.19
C PHE A 44 9.79 -9.10 -9.48
N LEU A 45 10.21 -7.86 -9.76
CA LEU A 45 11.15 -7.48 -10.80
C LEU A 45 12.57 -7.58 -10.24
N GLY A 46 13.43 -8.35 -10.91
CA GLY A 46 14.77 -8.63 -10.39
C GLY A 46 14.80 -9.65 -9.24
N GLN A 47 15.29 -9.24 -8.07
CA GLN A 47 15.41 -10.14 -6.91
C GLN A 47 14.05 -10.32 -6.23
N PHE A 48 13.52 -11.54 -6.27
CA PHE A 48 12.23 -11.87 -5.65
C PHE A 48 12.31 -11.81 -4.12
N GLU A 49 11.67 -10.82 -3.51
CA GLU A 49 11.72 -10.65 -2.06
C GLU A 49 10.51 -9.92 -1.44
N ILE A 50 10.33 -10.15 -0.14
CA ILE A 50 9.41 -9.41 0.72
C ILE A 50 10.23 -8.62 1.72
N ILE A 51 9.95 -7.33 1.85
CA ILE A 51 10.60 -6.44 2.80
C ILE A 51 9.56 -5.88 3.76
N VAL A 52 9.82 -6.01 5.06
CA VAL A 52 8.97 -5.49 6.14
C VAL A 52 9.88 -4.90 7.21
N GLY A 53 9.92 -3.56 7.29
CA GLY A 53 10.92 -2.89 8.12
C GLY A 53 12.35 -3.30 7.71
N SER A 54 13.09 -3.93 8.61
CA SER A 54 14.43 -4.47 8.33
C SER A 54 14.44 -5.95 7.93
N ALA A 55 13.32 -6.66 8.06
CA ALA A 55 13.22 -8.07 7.71
C ALA A 55 13.11 -8.22 6.20
N ARG A 56 13.90 -9.15 5.63
CA ARG A 56 13.87 -9.50 4.21
C ARG A 56 13.68 -10.99 4.05
N VAL A 57 12.75 -11.39 3.20
CA VAL A 57 12.50 -12.79 2.85
C VAL A 57 12.77 -12.97 1.37
N THR A 58 13.94 -13.54 1.06
CA THR A 58 14.39 -13.84 -0.31
C THR A 58 14.29 -15.33 -0.63
N HIS A 59 14.31 -16.19 0.40
CA HIS A 59 14.29 -17.64 0.23
C HIS A 59 12.88 -18.20 0.41
N PHE A 60 12.42 -18.91 -0.62
CA PHE A 60 11.12 -19.58 -0.63
C PHE A 60 11.34 -21.06 -0.92
N HIS A 61 10.49 -21.90 -0.33
CA HIS A 61 10.62 -23.35 -0.44
C HIS A 61 10.54 -23.87 -1.89
N SER A 62 9.85 -23.18 -2.79
CA SER A 62 9.80 -23.53 -4.21
C SER A 62 9.35 -22.37 -5.09
N ASP A 63 9.59 -22.50 -6.39
CA ASP A 63 9.11 -21.55 -7.41
C ASP A 63 7.60 -21.43 -7.42
N LYS A 64 6.87 -22.51 -7.12
CA LYS A 64 5.41 -22.48 -7.01
C LYS A 64 4.94 -21.66 -5.80
N VAL A 65 5.70 -21.60 -4.71
CA VAL A 65 5.38 -20.72 -3.57
C VAL A 65 5.63 -19.25 -3.95
N ARG A 66 6.75 -18.95 -4.63
CA ARG A 66 7.03 -17.61 -5.16
C ARG A 66 5.94 -17.15 -6.13
N ALA A 67 5.61 -17.99 -7.10
CA ALA A 67 4.59 -17.69 -8.09
C ALA A 67 3.19 -17.53 -7.47
N LEU A 68 2.85 -18.33 -6.44
CA LEU A 68 1.60 -18.14 -5.69
C LEU A 68 1.55 -16.77 -5.00
N LEU A 69 2.64 -16.35 -4.35
CA LEU A 69 2.69 -15.01 -3.74
C LEU A 69 2.51 -13.91 -4.77
N ALA A 70 3.28 -13.96 -5.87
CA ALA A 70 3.20 -12.96 -6.93
C ALA A 70 1.78 -12.88 -7.51
N TYR A 71 1.18 -14.03 -7.83
CA TYR A 71 -0.17 -14.09 -8.36
C TYR A 71 -1.20 -13.47 -7.40
N LEU A 72 -1.14 -13.81 -6.11
CA LEU A 72 -2.06 -13.25 -5.12
C LEU A 72 -1.85 -11.74 -4.88
N ALA A 73 -0.61 -11.25 -5.03
CA ALA A 73 -0.29 -9.84 -4.87
C ALA A 73 -0.76 -8.99 -6.07
N LEU A 74 -0.63 -9.52 -7.29
CA LEU A 74 -1.04 -8.85 -8.52
C LEU A 74 -2.56 -8.96 -8.77
N GLU A 75 -3.22 -9.96 -8.19
CA GLU A 75 -4.67 -10.13 -8.25
C GLU A 75 -5.27 -10.00 -6.84
N PRO A 76 -5.51 -8.78 -6.32
CA PRO A 76 -5.88 -8.51 -4.92
C PRO A 76 -7.36 -8.83 -4.62
N LYS A 77 -7.80 -10.04 -4.97
CA LYS A 77 -9.13 -10.60 -4.72
C LYS A 77 -9.03 -11.95 -4.03
N ALA A 78 -10.14 -12.44 -3.51
CA ALA A 78 -10.22 -13.81 -3.04
C ALA A 78 -10.21 -14.79 -4.23
N HIS A 79 -9.31 -15.76 -4.20
CA HIS A 79 -9.17 -16.79 -5.23
C HIS A 79 -9.61 -18.14 -4.72
N GLU A 80 -10.38 -18.88 -5.51
CA GLU A 80 -10.76 -20.25 -5.19
C GLU A 80 -9.55 -21.18 -5.19
N ARG A 81 -9.48 -22.04 -4.18
CA ARG A 81 -8.40 -23.02 -4.05
C ARG A 81 -8.41 -24.06 -5.16
N ALA A 82 -9.58 -24.40 -5.70
CA ALA A 82 -9.66 -25.31 -6.83
C ALA A 82 -9.02 -24.70 -8.09
N VAL A 83 -9.34 -23.43 -8.37
CA VAL A 83 -8.77 -22.66 -9.50
C VAL A 83 -7.27 -22.51 -9.34
N LEU A 84 -6.77 -22.10 -8.16
CA LEU A 84 -5.35 -21.99 -7.90
C LEU A 84 -4.63 -23.35 -8.07
N ALA A 85 -5.24 -24.45 -7.61
CA ALA A 85 -4.64 -25.77 -7.76
C ALA A 85 -4.48 -26.15 -9.23
N ALA A 86 -5.51 -25.93 -10.05
CA ALA A 86 -5.47 -26.21 -11.49
C ALA A 86 -4.50 -25.28 -12.23
N LEU A 87 -4.41 -24.00 -11.84
CA LEU A 87 -3.50 -23.02 -12.43
C LEU A 87 -2.02 -23.38 -12.19
N PHE A 88 -1.69 -23.75 -10.95
CA PHE A 88 -0.29 -23.99 -10.56
C PHE A 88 0.19 -25.41 -10.81
N TRP A 89 -0.70 -26.40 -10.91
CA TRP A 89 -0.33 -27.80 -11.20
C TRP A 89 -1.27 -28.44 -12.24
N PRO A 90 -1.31 -27.92 -13.48
CA PRO A 90 -2.21 -28.42 -14.51
C PRO A 90 -1.89 -29.85 -14.95
N GLU A 91 -0.65 -30.31 -14.76
CA GLU A 91 -0.14 -31.59 -15.24
C GLU A 91 -0.46 -32.81 -14.34
N ILE A 92 -1.08 -32.63 -13.18
CA ILE A 92 -1.37 -33.71 -12.22
C ILE A 92 -2.85 -33.80 -11.86
N ALA A 93 -3.26 -34.95 -11.34
CA ALA A 93 -4.64 -35.15 -10.89
C ALA A 93 -5.05 -34.14 -9.81
N GLU A 94 -6.30 -33.66 -9.85
CA GLU A 94 -6.84 -32.61 -8.98
C GLU A 94 -6.58 -32.87 -7.48
N LYS A 95 -6.70 -34.12 -7.04
CA LYS A 95 -6.43 -34.51 -5.65
C LYS A 95 -4.99 -34.18 -5.22
N HIS A 96 -4.01 -34.42 -6.09
CA HIS A 96 -2.61 -34.09 -5.85
C HIS A 96 -2.37 -32.58 -5.96
N ALA A 97 -2.96 -31.91 -6.95
CA ALA A 97 -2.88 -30.46 -7.10
C ALA A 97 -3.40 -29.72 -5.84
N ARG A 98 -4.55 -30.12 -5.29
CA ARG A 98 -5.09 -29.53 -4.04
C ARG A 98 -4.19 -29.80 -2.83
N THR A 99 -3.54 -30.95 -2.79
CA THR A 99 -2.58 -31.29 -1.74
C THR A 99 -1.34 -30.40 -1.83
N ASN A 100 -0.79 -30.22 -3.04
CA ASN A 100 0.33 -29.33 -3.30
C ASN A 100 -0.01 -27.87 -2.97
N LEU A 101 -1.20 -27.41 -3.36
CA LEU A 101 -1.68 -26.07 -3.02
C LEU A 101 -1.75 -25.86 -1.50
N ARG A 102 -2.27 -26.83 -0.75
CA ARG A 102 -2.31 -26.73 0.72
C ARG A 102 -0.91 -26.59 1.31
N SER A 103 0.05 -27.37 0.83
CA SER A 103 1.45 -27.26 1.24
C SER A 103 2.06 -25.92 0.84
N ALA A 104 1.79 -25.42 -0.37
CA ALA A 104 2.28 -24.13 -0.84
C ALA A 104 1.73 -22.96 -0.01
N ILE A 105 0.44 -22.96 0.31
CA ILE A 105 -0.18 -21.95 1.19
C ILE A 105 0.43 -21.98 2.59
N TYR A 106 0.68 -23.17 3.13
CA TYR A 106 1.34 -23.31 4.43
C TYR A 106 2.76 -22.72 4.39
N ARG A 107 3.56 -23.07 3.37
CA ARG A 107 4.92 -22.51 3.19
C ARG A 107 4.92 -21.01 2.96
N LEU A 108 3.94 -20.50 2.21
CA LEU A 108 3.75 -19.07 2.01
C LEU A 108 3.47 -18.36 3.32
N ARG A 109 2.57 -18.90 4.14
CA ARG A 109 2.28 -18.37 5.48
C ARG A 109 3.54 -18.32 6.34
N GLN A 110 4.36 -19.37 6.34
CA GLN A 110 5.63 -19.38 7.08
C GLN A 110 6.59 -18.27 6.61
N ALA A 111 6.72 -18.07 5.30
CA ALA A 111 7.54 -17.00 4.75
C ALA A 111 7.04 -15.62 5.20
N LEU A 112 5.72 -15.40 5.17
CA LEU A 112 5.10 -14.16 5.63
C LEU A 112 5.23 -13.99 7.16
N ASP A 113 5.18 -15.06 7.94
CA ASP A 113 5.35 -15.00 9.40
C ASP A 113 6.78 -14.58 9.75
N VAL A 114 7.78 -15.04 9.00
CA VAL A 114 9.17 -14.58 9.15
C VAL A 114 9.28 -13.08 8.85
N ALA A 115 8.66 -12.62 7.76
CA ALA A 115 8.70 -11.21 7.38
C ALA A 115 7.96 -10.30 8.39
N THR A 116 6.84 -10.78 8.94
CA THR A 116 5.91 -9.98 9.76
C THR A 116 6.07 -10.21 11.27
N SER A 117 7.10 -10.93 11.69
CA SER A 117 7.29 -11.32 13.10
C SER A 117 6.05 -12.04 13.69
N GLY A 118 5.49 -12.98 12.93
CA GLY A 118 4.37 -13.83 13.34
C GLY A 118 2.98 -13.25 13.06
N SER A 119 2.89 -12.19 12.26
CA SER A 119 1.62 -11.51 11.92
C SER A 119 1.12 -11.84 10.50
N ALA A 120 1.46 -13.01 9.93
CA ALA A 120 1.07 -13.34 8.55
C ALA A 120 -0.44 -13.36 8.34
N ALA A 121 -1.23 -13.59 9.39
CA ALA A 121 -2.69 -13.59 9.31
C ALA A 121 -3.27 -12.21 8.92
N GLN A 122 -2.52 -11.12 9.09
CA GLN A 122 -2.92 -9.79 8.62
C GLN A 122 -2.82 -9.68 7.09
N LEU A 123 -1.81 -10.34 6.50
CA LEU A 123 -1.55 -10.33 5.06
C LEU A 123 -2.23 -11.46 4.30
N LEU A 124 -2.41 -12.64 4.89
CA LEU A 124 -2.90 -13.82 4.17
C LEU A 124 -4.16 -14.39 4.81
N THR A 125 -5.30 -14.09 4.18
CA THR A 125 -6.59 -14.65 4.58
C THR A 125 -6.79 -16.00 3.89
N VAL A 126 -6.92 -17.06 4.68
CA VAL A 126 -7.07 -18.43 4.18
C VAL A 126 -8.35 -19.04 4.75
N SER A 127 -9.24 -19.48 3.86
CA SER A 127 -10.42 -20.24 4.21
C SER A 127 -10.34 -21.67 3.65
N ARG A 128 -11.41 -22.45 3.87
CA ARG A 128 -11.55 -23.78 3.26
C ARG A 128 -11.68 -23.72 1.74
N GLN A 129 -12.19 -22.63 1.20
CA GLN A 129 -12.53 -22.49 -0.23
C GLN A 129 -11.65 -21.48 -0.95
N SER A 130 -11.11 -20.50 -0.25
CA SER A 130 -10.42 -19.36 -0.84
C SER A 130 -9.10 -19.00 -0.16
N VAL A 131 -8.29 -18.25 -0.89
CA VAL A 131 -7.07 -17.59 -0.41
C VAL A 131 -7.04 -16.17 -0.95
N GLN A 132 -6.68 -15.22 -0.11
CA GLN A 132 -6.50 -13.82 -0.48
C GLN A 132 -5.25 -13.27 0.20
N LEU A 133 -4.46 -12.50 -0.56
CA LEU A 133 -3.43 -11.64 0.02
C LEU A 133 -4.02 -10.23 0.22
N ASN A 134 -4.04 -9.76 1.46
CA ASN A 134 -4.40 -8.41 1.85
C ASN A 134 -3.14 -7.55 1.76
N ALA A 135 -2.82 -7.09 0.55
CA ALA A 135 -1.67 -6.23 0.27
C ALA A 135 -2.05 -4.74 0.29
N GLU A 136 -3.08 -4.36 1.06
CA GLU A 136 -3.49 -2.97 1.17
C GLU A 136 -2.36 -2.12 1.75
N GLY A 137 -2.01 -1.03 1.06
CA GLY A 137 -0.88 -0.18 1.42
C GLY A 137 0.50 -0.78 1.16
N ALA A 138 0.59 -1.98 0.56
CA ALA A 138 1.86 -2.54 0.14
C ALA A 138 2.36 -1.89 -1.16
N ILE A 139 3.67 -1.67 -1.22
CA ILE A 139 4.36 -1.27 -2.45
C ILE A 139 4.71 -2.53 -3.22
N ILE A 140 4.13 -2.68 -4.41
CA ILE A 140 4.45 -3.76 -5.35
C ILE A 140 5.15 -3.12 -6.54
N ASP A 141 6.41 -3.49 -6.77
CA ASP A 141 7.24 -2.92 -7.83
C ASP A 141 6.61 -3.03 -9.23
N VAL A 142 5.90 -4.12 -9.53
CA VAL A 142 5.15 -4.29 -10.78
C VAL A 142 4.07 -3.21 -10.95
N HIS A 143 3.32 -2.88 -9.88
CA HIS A 143 2.33 -1.81 -9.94
C HIS A 143 3.00 -0.45 -10.11
N ARG A 144 4.13 -0.21 -9.43
CA ARG A 144 4.90 1.03 -9.59
C ARG A 144 5.43 1.18 -11.01
N PHE A 145 5.97 0.11 -11.58
CA PHE A 145 6.44 0.05 -12.96
C PHE A 145 5.32 0.37 -13.95
N GLN A 146 4.14 -0.26 -13.80
CA GLN A 146 3.00 0.01 -14.67
C GLN A 146 2.54 1.48 -14.57
N MET A 147 2.48 2.05 -13.36
CA MET A 147 2.14 3.46 -13.17
C MET A 147 3.13 4.40 -13.87
N LEU A 148 4.44 4.11 -13.78
CA LEU A 148 5.48 4.90 -14.45
C LEU A 148 5.37 4.82 -15.98
N LEU A 149 5.04 3.64 -16.52
CA LEU A 149 4.78 3.48 -17.95
C LEU A 149 3.54 4.28 -18.41
N ASP A 150 2.47 4.24 -17.64
CA ASP A 150 1.23 4.96 -17.96
C ASP A 150 1.46 6.49 -17.91
N GLU A 151 2.20 6.99 -16.92
CA GLU A 151 2.59 8.40 -16.80
C GLU A 151 3.46 8.85 -17.99
N ALA A 152 4.44 8.03 -18.35
CA ALA A 152 5.30 8.30 -19.50
C ALA A 152 4.52 8.31 -20.82
N ALA A 153 3.56 7.41 -20.99
CA ALA A 153 2.70 7.37 -22.18
C ALA A 153 1.74 8.58 -22.27
N ALA A 154 1.32 9.13 -21.12
CA ALA A 154 0.42 10.28 -21.06
C ALA A 154 1.11 11.64 -21.32
N THR A 155 2.45 11.69 -21.28
CA THR A 155 3.22 12.93 -21.39
C THR A 155 4.07 12.93 -22.67
N SER A 156 4.01 14.02 -23.46
CA SER A 156 4.84 14.18 -24.66
C SER A 156 5.73 15.44 -24.55
N PRO A 157 7.06 15.31 -24.55
CA PRO A 157 7.81 14.05 -24.56
C PRO A 157 7.74 13.31 -23.21
N PRO A 158 7.95 11.99 -23.19
CA PRO A 158 7.94 11.21 -21.95
C PRO A 158 9.07 11.68 -21.03
N PRO A 159 8.82 11.82 -19.70
CA PRO A 159 9.84 12.19 -18.74
C PRO A 159 10.89 11.07 -18.63
N LEU A 160 12.13 11.37 -19.02
CA LEU A 160 13.26 10.43 -18.92
C LEU A 160 13.45 9.90 -17.50
N GLU A 161 13.17 10.72 -16.48
CA GLU A 161 13.26 10.34 -15.06
C GLU A 161 12.35 9.15 -14.72
N ALA A 162 11.10 9.17 -15.19
CA ALA A 162 10.13 8.10 -14.92
C ALA A 162 10.52 6.78 -15.62
N LEU A 163 11.07 6.89 -16.83
CA LEU A 163 11.59 5.73 -17.57
C LEU A 163 12.86 5.16 -16.93
N ALA A 164 13.74 6.01 -16.38
CA ALA A 164 14.92 5.56 -15.65
C ALA A 164 14.54 4.85 -14.34
N GLU A 165 13.63 5.43 -13.55
CA GLU A 165 13.14 4.80 -12.30
C GLU A 165 12.54 3.42 -12.59
N ALA A 166 11.75 3.28 -13.65
CA ALA A 166 11.11 2.03 -14.03
C ALA A 166 12.10 0.89 -14.32
N VAL A 167 13.28 1.20 -14.87
CA VAL A 167 14.33 0.21 -15.17
C VAL A 167 15.08 -0.24 -13.91
N ASP A 168 15.14 0.63 -12.89
CA ASP A 168 15.91 0.41 -11.66
C ASP A 168 15.09 -0.19 -10.51
N LEU A 169 13.78 -0.44 -10.71
CA LEU A 169 12.91 -1.14 -9.75
C LEU A 169 13.29 -2.61 -9.57
#